data_AF-A0A5C4N6V0-F1
#
_entry.id   AF-A0A5C4N6V0-F1
#
_cell.length_a   1.000
_cell.length_b   1.000
_cell.length_c   1.000
_cell.angle_alpha   90.00
_cell.angle_beta   90.00
_cell.angle_gamma   90.00
#
_symmetry.space_group_name_H-M   'P 1'
#
loop_
_entity.id
_entity.type
_entity.pdbx_description
1 polymer ?
#
loop_
_entity_poly.entity_id
_entity_poly.type
_entity_poly.pdbx_seq_one_letter_code
_entity_poly.pdbx_strand_id
1 'polypeptide(L)'
;MRFMFRSALAALALSAAPVLAQDIGVHDAYAITAIPGAPTGSAYMLIHNHASAADRLIGASSPAADRVEIHENLEENGVIRMRHVEEGLELRPGSVLLLNRGGPHLMFLGITDSFEDGDTVPITLTFEKAGDVPVEAIVDLSRLTEDAEGDPAMDHDAMDHGTMDHDAMDHGAMDHGTTDGGGAAHGHADHQHTDGQGG
;
A
#
# COMPACT_ATOMS: atom_id res chain seq x y z
N MET A 1 -19.68 -79.43 12.22
CA MET A 1 -19.71 -78.10 11.55
C MET A 1 -18.41 -77.37 11.90
N ARG A 2 -17.66 -76.93 10.89
CA ARG A 2 -16.36 -76.24 10.98
C ARG A 2 -16.55 -74.82 11.53
N PHE A 3 -15.58 -74.28 12.27
CA PHE A 3 -15.17 -72.87 12.13
C PHE A 3 -13.71 -72.70 12.61
N MET A 4 -12.78 -72.66 11.66
CA MET A 4 -11.40 -72.21 11.86
C MET A 4 -11.37 -70.69 11.72
N PHE A 5 -11.09 -69.96 12.78
CA PHE A 5 -10.81 -68.52 12.73
C PHE A 5 -9.34 -68.32 12.33
N ARG A 6 -9.12 -67.76 11.14
CA ARG A 6 -7.78 -67.38 10.66
C ARG A 6 -7.46 -65.98 11.16
N SER A 7 -6.47 -65.86 12.05
CA SER A 7 -5.91 -64.57 12.47
C SER A 7 -5.21 -63.90 11.28
N ALA A 8 -5.71 -62.73 10.86
CA ALA A 8 -5.04 -61.86 9.91
C ALA A 8 -4.21 -60.83 10.69
N LEU A 9 -2.89 -60.88 10.55
CA LEU A 9 -1.95 -59.92 11.10
C LEU A 9 -1.94 -58.69 10.17
N ALA A 10 -2.61 -57.61 10.56
CA ALA A 10 -2.58 -56.35 9.84
C ALA A 10 -1.28 -55.60 10.21
N ALA A 11 -0.32 -55.57 9.29
CA ALA A 11 0.88 -54.76 9.41
C ALA A 11 0.52 -53.29 9.16
N LEU A 12 0.51 -52.48 10.22
CA LEU A 12 0.33 -51.03 10.16
C LEU A 12 1.65 -50.41 9.70
N ALA A 13 1.78 -50.14 8.41
CA ALA A 13 2.90 -49.38 7.86
C ALA A 13 2.76 -47.92 8.30
N LEU A 14 3.51 -47.54 9.33
CA LEU A 14 3.64 -46.15 9.77
C LEU A 14 4.55 -45.43 8.77
N SER A 15 3.96 -44.83 7.73
CA SER A 15 4.66 -43.95 6.80
C SER A 15 5.03 -42.66 7.54
N ALA A 16 6.23 -42.62 8.09
CA ALA A 16 6.87 -41.38 8.55
C ALA A 16 7.21 -40.54 7.31
N ALA A 17 6.40 -39.52 7.03
CA ALA A 17 6.77 -38.50 6.07
C ALA A 17 8.04 -37.80 6.59
N PRO A 18 9.03 -37.51 5.73
CA PRO A 18 10.16 -36.69 6.14
C PRO A 18 9.61 -35.32 6.56
N VAL A 19 9.78 -34.98 7.84
CA VAL A 19 9.74 -33.60 8.29
C VAL A 19 10.96 -32.95 7.65
N LEU A 20 10.79 -32.43 6.42
CA LEU A 20 11.75 -31.50 5.86
C LEU A 20 11.76 -30.33 6.84
N ALA A 21 12.94 -30.03 7.39
CA ALA A 21 13.14 -28.78 8.11
C ALA A 21 12.57 -27.67 7.22
N GLN A 22 11.65 -26.87 7.76
CA GLN A 22 11.07 -25.79 6.99
C GLN A 22 12.19 -24.76 6.80
N ASP A 23 12.85 -24.83 5.64
CA ASP A 23 13.95 -23.95 5.29
C ASP A 23 13.48 -22.49 5.10
N ILE A 24 12.16 -22.27 5.10
CA ILE A 24 11.56 -20.95 5.16
C ILE A 24 11.28 -20.58 6.63
N GLY A 25 11.96 -19.54 7.12
CA GLY A 25 11.69 -18.91 8.41
C GLY A 25 10.83 -17.66 8.23
N VAL A 26 9.84 -17.45 9.10
CA VAL A 26 9.02 -16.23 9.11
C VAL A 26 9.14 -15.55 10.47
N HIS A 27 9.35 -14.24 10.46
CA HIS A 27 9.61 -13.43 11.64
C HIS A 27 8.81 -12.13 11.61
N ASP A 28 8.52 -11.62 12.81
CA ASP A 28 7.82 -10.34 13.03
C ASP A 28 6.56 -10.19 12.17
N ALA A 29 5.75 -11.26 12.14
CA ALA A 29 4.50 -11.26 11.39
C ALA A 29 3.44 -10.47 12.15
N TYR A 30 2.92 -9.42 11.53
CA TYR A 30 1.84 -8.62 12.08
C TYR A 30 0.82 -8.26 11.01
N ALA A 31 -0.41 -8.03 11.45
CA ALA A 31 -1.52 -7.60 10.61
C ALA A 31 -2.08 -6.26 11.11
N ILE A 32 -2.67 -5.49 10.21
CA ILE A 32 -3.33 -4.23 10.50
C ILE A 32 -4.62 -4.10 9.70
N THR A 33 -5.52 -3.28 10.21
CA THR A 33 -6.64 -2.69 9.46
C THR A 33 -6.57 -1.18 9.57
N ALA A 34 -6.90 -0.45 8.51
CA ALA A 34 -6.84 1.01 8.53
C ALA A 34 -7.79 1.65 9.56
N ILE A 35 -8.93 1.00 9.81
CA ILE A 35 -9.91 1.36 10.83
C ILE A 35 -10.51 0.07 11.42
N PRO A 36 -10.97 0.08 12.69
CA PRO A 36 -11.68 -1.05 13.27
C PRO A 36 -12.89 -1.47 12.42
N GLY A 37 -13.01 -2.76 12.13
CA GLY A 37 -14.09 -3.32 11.32
C GLY A 37 -13.98 -3.05 9.80
N ALA A 38 -12.81 -2.63 9.31
CA ALA A 38 -12.58 -2.50 7.88
C ALA A 38 -12.78 -3.85 7.15
N PRO A 39 -13.37 -3.87 5.94
CA PRO A 39 -13.55 -5.09 5.16
C PRO A 39 -12.25 -5.61 4.53
N THR A 40 -11.15 -4.87 4.69
CA THR A 40 -9.82 -5.15 4.13
C THR A 40 -8.75 -4.86 5.17
N GLY A 41 -7.64 -5.58 5.09
CA GLY A 41 -6.49 -5.42 5.98
C GLY A 41 -5.19 -5.78 5.26
N SER A 42 -4.08 -5.59 5.94
CA SER A 42 -2.77 -5.94 5.41
C SER A 42 -1.94 -6.70 6.43
N ALA A 43 -1.09 -7.62 5.98
CA ALA A 43 -0.06 -8.23 6.82
C ALA A 43 1.34 -8.04 6.24
N TYR A 44 2.28 -7.97 7.17
CA TYR A 44 3.69 -7.68 6.97
C TYR A 44 4.50 -8.69 7.79
N MET A 45 5.71 -8.99 7.32
CA MET A 45 6.59 -10.00 7.92
C MET A 45 7.95 -10.00 7.22
N LEU A 46 8.93 -10.63 7.86
CA LEU A 46 10.21 -10.98 7.26
C LEU A 46 10.23 -12.48 6.94
N ILE A 47 10.51 -12.82 5.69
CA ILE A 47 10.56 -14.21 5.21
C ILE A 47 12.00 -14.53 4.83
N HIS A 48 12.64 -15.40 5.61
CA HIS A 48 14.00 -15.87 5.40
C HIS A 48 14.01 -17.20 4.65
N ASN A 49 14.84 -17.31 3.62
CA ASN A 49 15.12 -18.58 2.98
C ASN A 49 16.49 -19.10 3.43
N HIS A 50 16.48 -20.09 4.31
CA HIS A 50 17.65 -20.79 4.81
C HIS A 50 18.11 -21.92 3.87
N ALA A 51 17.36 -22.23 2.81
CA ALA A 51 17.75 -23.22 1.82
C ALA A 51 18.90 -22.71 0.94
N SER A 52 19.58 -23.67 0.30
CA SER A 52 20.58 -23.40 -0.74
C SER A 52 19.97 -23.17 -2.13
N ALA A 53 18.65 -23.33 -2.27
CA ALA A 53 17.91 -23.12 -3.52
C ALA A 53 16.98 -21.90 -3.41
N ALA A 54 16.76 -21.21 -4.54
CA ALA A 54 15.78 -20.13 -4.62
C ALA A 54 14.36 -20.70 -4.52
N ASP A 55 13.45 -19.94 -3.93
CA ASP A 55 12.02 -20.22 -3.88
C ASP A 55 11.23 -18.98 -4.31
N ARG A 56 9.90 -19.07 -4.29
CA ARG A 56 8.99 -18.00 -4.67
C ARG A 56 7.72 -18.09 -3.83
N LEU A 57 7.34 -16.99 -3.19
CA LEU A 57 6.05 -16.85 -2.54
C LEU A 57 5.00 -16.60 -3.62
N ILE A 58 4.15 -17.59 -3.91
CA ILE A 58 3.19 -17.55 -5.02
C ILE A 58 1.74 -17.30 -4.57
N GLY A 59 1.48 -17.34 -3.27
CA GLY A 59 0.15 -17.04 -2.74
C GLY A 59 0.10 -17.03 -1.22
N ALA A 60 -1.05 -16.64 -0.71
CA ALA A 60 -1.38 -16.77 0.69
C ALA A 60 -2.89 -17.05 0.85
N SER A 61 -3.28 -17.59 1.99
CA SER A 61 -4.69 -17.77 2.37
C SER A 61 -4.87 -17.62 3.87
N SER A 62 -6.09 -17.33 4.29
CA SER A 62 -6.45 -17.27 5.70
C SER A 62 -7.93 -17.61 5.85
N PRO A 63 -8.34 -18.33 6.91
CA PRO A 63 -9.77 -18.50 7.22
C PRO A 63 -10.44 -17.20 7.67
N ALA A 64 -9.67 -16.17 8.02
CA ALA A 64 -10.19 -14.89 8.53
C ALA A 64 -10.62 -13.91 7.42
N ALA A 65 -10.47 -14.27 6.15
CA ALA A 65 -10.89 -13.46 5.01
C ALA A 65 -11.29 -14.33 3.80
N ASP A 66 -12.14 -13.80 2.94
CA ASP A 66 -12.55 -14.45 1.68
C ASP A 66 -11.36 -14.70 0.75
N ARG A 67 -10.38 -13.78 0.73
CA ARG A 67 -9.18 -13.91 -0.09
C ARG A 67 -7.98 -13.17 0.51
N VAL A 68 -6.80 -13.72 0.28
CA VAL A 68 -5.52 -13.06 0.55
C VAL A 68 -4.73 -12.99 -0.76
N GLU A 69 -4.25 -11.81 -1.11
CA GLU A 69 -3.48 -11.55 -2.34
C GLU A 69 -2.13 -10.93 -2.00
N ILE A 70 -1.13 -11.13 -2.86
CA ILE A 70 0.18 -10.49 -2.73
C ILE A 70 0.15 -9.18 -3.52
N HIS A 71 0.30 -8.05 -2.85
CA HIS A 71 0.24 -6.73 -3.49
C HIS A 71 1.58 -6.04 -3.39
N GLU A 72 1.94 -5.25 -4.41
CA GLU A 72 3.09 -4.35 -4.40
C GLU A 72 2.71 -2.96 -4.91
N ASN A 73 3.56 -1.98 -4.60
CA ASN A 73 3.44 -0.63 -5.13
C ASN A 73 4.25 -0.51 -6.43
N LEU A 74 3.58 -0.22 -7.53
CA LEU A 74 4.20 0.06 -8.82
C LEU A 74 4.05 1.55 -9.14
N GLU A 75 5.15 2.22 -9.46
CA GLU A 75 5.11 3.57 -10.01
C GLU A 75 4.89 3.49 -11.53
N GLU A 76 3.76 3.98 -12.00
CA GLU A 76 3.47 4.14 -13.41
C GLU A 76 3.19 5.61 -13.72
N ASN A 77 4.03 6.21 -14.56
CA ASN A 77 3.91 7.61 -14.98
C ASN A 77 3.85 8.62 -13.82
N GLY A 78 4.68 8.41 -12.78
CA GLY A 78 4.71 9.26 -11.58
C GLY A 78 3.53 9.05 -10.63
N VAL A 79 2.71 8.02 -10.84
CA VAL A 79 1.60 7.65 -9.94
C VAL A 79 1.90 6.28 -9.33
N ILE A 80 1.97 6.22 -8.00
CA ILE A 80 2.09 4.95 -7.28
C ILE A 80 0.71 4.26 -7.26
N ARG A 81 0.68 3.00 -7.70
CA ARG A 81 -0.52 2.15 -7.69
C ARG A 81 -0.22 0.83 -7.00
N MET A 82 -1.14 0.40 -6.14
CA MET A 82 -1.12 -0.96 -5.58
C MET A 82 -1.63 -1.94 -6.65
N ARG A 83 -0.87 -3.01 -6.87
CA ARG A 83 -1.19 -4.06 -7.85
C ARG A 83 -0.97 -5.43 -7.23
N HIS A 84 -1.85 -6.37 -7.57
CA HIS A 84 -1.64 -7.80 -7.31
C HIS A 84 -0.49 -8.34 -8.17
N VAL A 85 0.47 -9.00 -7.51
CA VAL A 85 1.58 -9.73 -8.11
C VAL A 85 1.20 -11.20 -8.32
N GLU A 86 0.58 -11.50 -9.47
CA GLU A 86 0.13 -12.86 -9.80
C GLU A 86 1.28 -13.86 -9.94
N GLU A 87 2.45 -13.38 -10.38
CA GLU A 87 3.66 -14.18 -10.51
C GLU A 87 4.35 -14.48 -9.17
N GLY A 88 3.87 -13.91 -8.07
CA GLY A 88 4.49 -14.02 -6.76
C GLY A 88 5.84 -13.31 -6.63
N LEU A 89 6.45 -13.42 -5.45
CA LEU A 89 7.69 -12.73 -5.09
C LEU A 89 8.86 -13.71 -5.01
N GLU A 90 9.96 -13.38 -5.68
CA GLU A 90 11.19 -14.20 -5.65
C GLU A 90 11.84 -14.16 -4.26
N LEU A 91 12.26 -15.31 -3.78
CA LEU A 91 12.98 -15.47 -2.53
C LEU A 91 14.29 -16.22 -2.77
N ARG A 92 15.38 -15.46 -2.93
CA ARG A 92 16.72 -16.02 -3.22
C ARG A 92 17.26 -16.84 -2.04
N PRO A 93 18.16 -17.82 -2.29
CA PRO A 93 18.77 -18.59 -1.22
C PRO A 93 19.56 -17.69 -0.25
N GLY A 94 19.45 -17.95 1.04
CA GLY A 94 20.13 -17.19 2.10
C GLY A 94 19.67 -15.73 2.24
N SER A 95 18.58 -15.34 1.58
CA SER A 95 18.07 -13.97 1.57
C SER A 95 16.79 -13.80 2.38
N VAL A 96 16.41 -12.53 2.56
CA VAL A 96 15.19 -12.14 3.25
C VAL A 96 14.30 -11.39 2.27
N LEU A 97 13.06 -11.85 2.13
CA LEU A 97 11.99 -11.09 1.51
C LEU A 97 11.27 -10.31 2.61
N LEU A 98 11.30 -8.99 2.49
CA LEU A 98 10.64 -8.07 3.41
C LEU A 98 9.25 -7.74 2.85
N LEU A 99 8.20 -8.12 3.58
CA LEU A 99 6.86 -7.62 3.34
C LEU A 99 6.60 -6.47 4.32
N ASN A 100 6.47 -5.25 3.82
CA ASN A 100 6.40 -4.03 4.64
C ASN A 100 5.48 -2.97 4.05
N ARG A 101 5.13 -1.98 4.87
CA ARG A 101 4.38 -0.79 4.44
C ARG A 101 5.15 -0.03 3.36
N GLY A 102 4.44 0.41 2.32
CA GLY A 102 5.04 1.08 1.17
C GLY A 102 5.73 0.14 0.18
N GLY A 103 5.95 -1.13 0.54
CA GLY A 103 6.48 -2.18 -0.31
C GLY A 103 5.49 -3.31 -0.57
N PRO A 104 5.98 -4.52 -0.89
CA PRO A 104 5.12 -5.68 -1.06
C PRO A 104 4.49 -6.09 0.27
N HIS A 105 3.26 -6.57 0.25
CA HIS A 105 2.51 -6.98 1.44
C HIS A 105 1.39 -7.96 1.09
N LEU A 106 0.82 -8.61 2.10
CA LEU A 106 -0.38 -9.42 1.93
C LEU A 106 -1.61 -8.53 2.12
N MET A 107 -2.51 -8.52 1.15
CA MET A 107 -3.80 -7.82 1.23
C MET A 107 -4.91 -8.83 1.53
N PHE A 108 -5.63 -8.62 2.64
CA PHE A 108 -6.84 -9.36 2.98
C PHE A 108 -8.04 -8.66 2.36
N LEU A 109 -8.86 -9.41 1.62
CA LEU A 109 -10.10 -8.93 1.03
C LEU A 109 -11.27 -9.72 1.59
N GLY A 110 -12.30 -9.01 2.05
CA GLY A 110 -13.48 -9.62 2.64
C GLY A 110 -13.16 -10.26 3.98
N ILE A 111 -12.61 -9.47 4.92
CA ILE A 111 -12.36 -9.93 6.30
C ILE A 111 -13.69 -10.39 6.91
N THR A 112 -13.73 -11.64 7.38
CA THR A 112 -14.93 -12.29 7.94
C THR A 112 -14.89 -12.43 9.45
N ASP A 113 -13.68 -12.40 10.04
CA ASP A 113 -13.46 -12.48 11.48
C ASP A 113 -13.02 -11.14 12.06
N SER A 114 -12.98 -11.04 13.39
CA SER A 114 -12.49 -9.84 14.09
C SER A 114 -10.99 -9.64 13.81
N PHE A 115 -10.60 -8.42 13.45
CA PHE A 115 -9.22 -7.95 13.44
C PHE A 115 -9.09 -6.89 14.56
N GLU A 116 -9.33 -7.30 15.81
CA GLU A 116 -9.11 -6.44 16.97
C GLU A 116 -7.64 -6.45 17.38
N ASP A 117 -7.19 -5.37 18.01
CA ASP A 117 -5.80 -5.26 18.46
C ASP A 117 -5.45 -6.40 19.44
N GLY A 118 -4.32 -7.07 19.17
CA GLY A 118 -3.86 -8.25 19.90
C GLY A 118 -4.41 -9.59 19.40
N ASP A 119 -5.36 -9.60 18.44
CA ASP A 119 -5.85 -10.84 17.85
C ASP A 119 -4.74 -11.60 17.09
N THR A 120 -4.89 -12.91 16.96
CA THR A 120 -4.01 -13.73 16.13
C THR A 120 -4.71 -14.16 14.85
N VAL A 121 -4.14 -13.77 13.72
CA VAL A 121 -4.64 -14.11 12.39
C VAL A 121 -3.79 -15.26 11.82
N PRO A 122 -4.37 -16.46 11.62
CA PRO A 122 -3.67 -17.55 10.96
C PRO A 122 -3.56 -17.28 9.46
N ILE A 123 -2.36 -17.40 8.91
CA ILE A 123 -2.04 -17.22 7.49
C ILE A 123 -1.30 -18.47 7.01
N THR A 124 -1.68 -18.98 5.85
CA THR A 124 -0.90 -19.99 5.14
C THR A 124 -0.23 -19.33 3.95
N LEU A 125 1.09 -19.28 3.95
CA LEU A 125 1.89 -18.83 2.81
C LEU A 125 2.16 -20.02 1.88
N THR A 126 1.92 -19.85 0.59
CA THR A 126 2.18 -20.90 -0.41
C THR A 126 3.43 -20.56 -1.20
N PHE A 127 4.44 -21.40 -1.09
CA PHE A 127 5.69 -21.31 -1.84
C PHE A 127 5.72 -22.31 -2.98
N GLU A 128 6.38 -21.95 -4.08
CA GLU A 128 6.51 -22.81 -5.27
C GLU A 128 7.22 -24.14 -4.95
N LYS A 129 8.22 -24.15 -4.07
CA LYS A 129 9.01 -25.34 -3.73
C LYS A 129 8.81 -25.83 -2.31
N ALA A 130 8.84 -24.94 -1.32
CA ALA A 130 8.64 -25.30 0.08
C ALA A 130 7.19 -25.72 0.38
N GLY A 131 6.23 -25.37 -0.48
CA GLY A 131 4.82 -25.64 -0.29
C GLY A 131 4.19 -24.70 0.74
N ASP A 132 3.22 -25.20 1.49
CA ASP A 132 2.45 -24.40 2.44
C ASP A 132 3.19 -24.24 3.78
N VAL A 133 3.38 -23.00 4.20
CA VAL A 133 4.01 -22.60 5.46
C VAL A 133 2.98 -21.85 6.31
N PRO A 134 2.54 -22.42 7.45
CA PRO A 134 1.63 -21.73 8.36
C PRO A 134 2.37 -20.65 9.15
N VAL A 135 1.71 -19.51 9.33
CA VAL A 135 2.21 -18.32 10.05
C VAL A 135 1.07 -17.79 10.92
N GLU A 136 1.42 -17.38 12.13
CA GLU A 136 0.51 -16.63 13.01
C GLU A 136 0.96 -15.17 13.02
N ALA A 137 0.09 -14.27 12.55
CA ALA A 137 0.33 -12.82 12.60
C ALA A 137 -0.48 -12.21 13.73
N ILE A 138 0.14 -11.36 14.54
CA ILE A 138 -0.58 -10.61 15.58
C ILE A 138 -1.14 -9.34 14.96
N VAL A 139 -2.41 -9.03 15.22
CA VAL A 139 -2.98 -7.72 14.88
C VAL A 139 -2.35 -6.70 15.80
N ASP A 140 -1.60 -5.77 15.25
CA ASP A 140 -0.89 -4.73 16.00
C ASP A 140 -1.21 -3.37 15.38
N LEU A 141 -2.29 -2.76 15.88
CA LEU A 141 -2.78 -1.48 15.37
C LEU A 141 -1.89 -0.31 15.83
N SER A 142 -1.03 -0.50 16.84
CA SER A 142 -0.09 0.53 17.30
C SER A 142 0.98 0.85 16.23
N ARG A 143 1.34 -0.13 15.40
CA ARG A 143 2.25 0.04 14.26
C ARG A 143 1.68 0.90 13.12
N LEU A 144 0.39 1.23 13.14
CA LEU A 144 -0.17 2.22 12.22
C LEU A 144 0.49 3.59 12.39
N THR A 145 0.78 3.97 13.63
CA THR A 145 1.34 5.28 13.99
C THR A 145 2.86 5.32 13.98
N GLU A 146 3.54 4.20 14.28
CA GLU A 146 5.00 4.17 14.38
C GLU A 146 5.70 4.34 13.01
N ASP A 147 5.20 3.71 11.94
CA ASP A 147 5.80 3.92 10.61
C ASP A 147 5.38 5.26 9.95
N ALA A 148 4.42 5.99 10.56
CA ALA A 148 4.06 7.33 10.12
C ALA A 148 5.05 8.40 10.63
N GLU A 149 5.85 8.09 11.64
CA GLU A 149 6.88 8.99 12.20
C GLU A 149 8.25 8.86 11.48
N GLY A 150 8.36 7.96 10.50
CA GLY A 150 9.56 7.72 9.69
C GLY A 150 9.72 8.59 8.45
N ASP A 151 8.70 9.37 8.08
CA ASP A 151 8.79 10.39 7.02
C ASP A 151 8.61 11.76 7.69
N PRO A 152 9.59 12.68 7.63
CA PRO A 152 9.28 14.07 7.96
C PRO A 152 8.19 14.48 6.98
N ALA A 153 7.01 14.80 7.52
CA ALA A 153 5.94 15.42 6.80
C ALA A 153 6.55 16.46 5.84
N MET A 154 6.43 16.20 4.53
CA MET A 154 6.64 17.22 3.52
C MET A 154 5.56 18.26 3.79
N ASP A 155 5.93 19.23 4.62
CA ASP A 155 5.16 20.40 4.91
C ASP A 155 5.00 21.17 3.60
N HIS A 156 3.81 21.09 3.02
CA HIS A 156 3.46 21.86 1.84
C HIS A 156 3.05 23.31 2.20
N ASP A 157 3.21 23.76 3.45
CA ASP A 157 2.90 25.14 3.88
C ASP A 157 4.11 26.10 3.86
N ALA A 158 5.07 25.89 2.95
CA ALA A 158 6.09 26.89 2.66
C ALA A 158 6.48 26.96 1.17
N MET A 159 5.49 26.97 0.26
CA MET A 159 5.66 27.64 -1.03
C MET A 159 5.35 29.13 -0.83
N ASP A 160 6.36 29.90 -0.46
CA ASP A 160 6.32 31.35 -0.66
C ASP A 160 6.25 31.59 -2.18
N HIS A 161 5.05 31.83 -2.68
CA HIS A 161 4.85 32.41 -4.00
C HIS A 161 5.17 33.89 -3.93
N GLY A 162 6.45 34.20 -3.71
CA GLY A 162 7.00 35.53 -3.85
C GLY A 162 6.65 36.03 -5.25
N THR A 163 5.70 36.96 -5.27
CA THR A 163 5.43 37.97 -6.31
C THR A 163 6.28 37.81 -7.57
N MET A 164 5.74 37.17 -8.61
CA MET A 164 6.20 37.43 -9.98
C MET A 164 5.73 38.83 -10.35
N ASP A 165 6.65 39.78 -10.26
CA ASP A 165 6.49 41.12 -10.80
C ASP A 165 6.54 41.02 -12.33
N HIS A 166 5.42 41.29 -12.99
CA HIS A 166 5.32 41.31 -14.45
C HIS A 166 5.50 42.74 -14.97
N ASP A 167 6.64 43.35 -14.69
CA ASP A 167 7.04 44.60 -15.34
C ASP A 167 8.02 44.30 -16.49
N ALA A 168 7.65 44.79 -17.67
CA ALA A 168 8.34 44.74 -18.96
C ALA A 168 8.08 43.52 -19.88
N MET A 169 6.84 43.41 -20.38
CA MET A 169 6.60 42.92 -21.74
C MET A 169 6.18 44.11 -22.62
N ASP A 170 7.15 44.65 -23.34
CA ASP A 170 6.95 45.61 -24.43
C ASP A 170 6.20 44.92 -25.58
N HIS A 171 4.90 45.24 -25.69
CA HIS A 171 4.11 44.88 -26.86
C HIS A 171 4.00 46.11 -27.76
N GLY A 172 4.97 46.22 -28.67
CA GLY A 172 4.97 47.16 -29.78
C GLY A 172 3.62 47.20 -30.48
N ALA A 173 3.10 48.41 -30.62
CA ALA A 173 1.81 48.75 -31.19
C ALA A 173 1.60 48.13 -32.58
N MET A 174 0.47 47.44 -32.75
CA MET A 174 -0.10 47.16 -34.06
C MET A 174 -0.77 48.44 -34.58
N ASP A 175 -0.22 48.98 -35.67
CA ASP A 175 -0.77 50.08 -36.46
C ASP A 175 -1.87 49.57 -37.39
N HIS A 176 -3.10 50.08 -37.18
CA HIS A 176 -4.19 50.02 -38.15
C HIS A 176 -4.95 51.35 -38.19
N GLY A 177 -4.51 52.26 -39.07
CA GLY A 177 -5.41 52.91 -40.03
C GLY A 177 -6.25 54.11 -39.58
N THR A 178 -5.69 55.30 -39.77
CA THR A 178 -6.30 56.53 -40.36
C THR A 178 -7.75 56.90 -40.03
N THR A 179 -7.96 58.06 -39.41
CA THR A 179 -8.78 59.17 -39.96
C THR A 179 -8.52 60.47 -39.20
N ASP A 180 -8.81 61.57 -39.88
CA ASP A 180 -8.18 62.88 -39.86
C ASP A 180 -8.98 63.93 -39.06
N GLY A 181 -8.30 64.99 -38.62
CA GLY A 181 -8.87 66.35 -38.62
C GLY A 181 -9.54 66.90 -37.35
N GLY A 182 -8.74 67.54 -36.49
CA GLY A 182 -8.89 68.95 -36.09
C GLY A 182 -10.10 69.44 -35.27
N GLY A 183 -9.81 70.15 -34.18
CA GLY A 183 -10.55 71.36 -33.82
C GLY A 183 -11.11 71.49 -32.39
N ALA A 184 -10.48 72.39 -31.63
CA ALA A 184 -11.08 73.42 -30.76
C ALA A 184 -12.05 73.05 -29.60
N ALA A 185 -11.53 73.31 -28.38
CA ALA A 185 -12.00 74.32 -27.42
C ALA A 185 -13.37 74.23 -26.70
N HIS A 186 -13.31 74.69 -25.43
CA HIS A 186 -14.40 75.10 -24.52
C HIS A 186 -15.25 73.95 -23.96
N GLY A 187 -15.61 73.86 -22.67
CA GLY A 187 -15.90 74.89 -21.66
C GLY A 187 -17.20 74.46 -20.96
N HIS A 188 -17.37 74.85 -19.69
CA HIS A 188 -18.54 74.59 -18.80
C HIS A 188 -18.72 73.17 -18.28
N ALA A 189 -19.32 72.93 -17.11
CA ALA A 189 -19.45 73.62 -15.83
C ALA A 189 -20.18 72.60 -14.94
N ASP A 190 -19.88 72.66 -13.64
CA ASP A 190 -20.68 72.26 -12.47
C ASP A 190 -21.75 71.17 -12.62
N HIS A 191 -21.72 70.20 -11.69
CA HIS A 191 -22.77 70.13 -10.66
C HIS A 191 -22.32 69.28 -9.48
N GLN A 192 -22.60 69.83 -8.31
CA GLN A 192 -22.32 69.33 -6.97
C GLN A 192 -23.08 68.04 -6.63
N HIS A 193 -22.45 67.18 -5.82
CA HIS A 193 -23.16 66.44 -4.78
C HIS A 193 -22.32 66.36 -3.49
N THR A 194 -22.82 67.06 -2.49
CA THR A 194 -22.74 66.91 -1.02
C THR A 194 -22.75 65.43 -0.58
N ASP A 195 -22.37 64.99 0.62
CA ASP A 195 -21.75 65.50 1.85
C ASP A 195 -21.56 64.25 2.75
N GLY A 196 -20.69 64.34 3.77
CA GLY A 196 -20.73 63.48 4.96
C GLY A 196 -19.43 62.70 5.19
N GLN A 197 -18.45 63.26 5.93
CA GLN A 197 -18.25 63.08 7.39
C GLN A 197 -18.02 61.61 7.78
N GLY A 198 -16.98 61.22 8.51
CA GLY A 198 -16.00 61.95 9.32
C GLY A 198 -15.49 60.98 10.39
N GLY A 199 -14.22 61.07 10.76
CA GLY A 199 -13.57 60.24 11.77
C GLY A 199 -12.12 59.98 11.44
#